data_AF-A0A1M5B2E9-F1
#
_entry.id   AF-A0A1M5B2E9-F1
#
_cell.length_a   1.000
_cell.length_b   1.000
_cell.length_c   1.000
_cell.angle_alpha   90.00
_cell.angle_beta   90.00
_cell.angle_gamma   90.00
#
_symmetry.space_group_name_H-M   'P 1'
#
loop_
_entity.id
_entity.type
_entity.pdbx_description
1 polymer ?
#
loop_
_entity_poly.entity_id
_entity_poly.type
_entity_poly.pdbx_seq_one_letter_code
_entity_poly.pdbx_strand_id
1 'polypeptide(L)'
;MTPARLPLFPLLIALVGCATPPALDGRISAAAAAAPYPTLQPLAPLLARASAPPRITPQTTGSTQGAAAGLRARAAALRGPVVDGATRTRMNQGVARAALR
;
A
#
# COMPACT_ATOMS: atom_id res chain seq x y z
N MET A 1 -3.35 49.90 8.07
CA MET A 1 -3.93 48.57 8.36
C MET A 1 -4.76 48.15 7.17
N THR A 2 -4.34 47.11 6.46
CA THR A 2 -4.78 46.74 5.11
C THR A 2 -6.13 46.00 5.13
N PRO A 3 -7.20 46.51 4.50
CA PRO A 3 -8.52 45.87 4.44
C PRO A 3 -8.63 44.79 3.35
N ALA A 4 -7.51 44.33 2.78
CA ALA A 4 -7.48 43.47 1.60
C ALA A 4 -7.69 41.97 1.88
N ARG A 5 -7.87 41.56 3.15
CA ARG A 5 -7.98 40.13 3.53
C ARG A 5 -9.42 39.59 3.57
N LEU A 6 -10.42 40.46 3.57
CA LEU A 6 -11.82 40.05 3.72
C LEU A 6 -12.43 39.31 2.50
N PRO A 7 -12.12 39.63 1.23
CA PRO A 7 -12.71 38.92 0.09
C PRO A 7 -12.03 37.57 -0.20
N LEU A 8 -10.88 37.27 0.44
CA LEU A 8 -10.12 36.05 0.20
C LEU A 8 -10.83 34.81 0.78
N PHE A 9 -11.53 34.96 1.90
CA PHE A 9 -12.16 33.84 2.60
C PHE A 9 -13.27 33.14 1.80
N PRO A 10 -14.28 33.84 1.23
CA PRO A 10 -15.32 33.18 0.42
C PRO A 10 -14.76 32.58 -0.87
N LEU A 11 -13.72 33.20 -1.46
CA LEU A 11 -13.04 32.69 -2.65
C LEU A 11 -12.37 31.33 -2.39
N LEU A 12 -11.72 31.17 -1.24
CA LEU A 12 -11.10 29.90 -0.85
C LEU A 12 -12.13 28.79 -0.62
N ILE A 13 -13.31 29.11 -0.08
CA ILE A 13 -14.41 28.13 0.11
C ILE A 13 -14.97 27.66 -1.24
N ALA A 14 -15.11 28.58 -2.21
CA ALA A 14 -15.58 28.24 -3.55
C ALA A 14 -14.64 27.27 -4.30
N LEU A 15 -13.33 27.32 -4.03
CA LEU A 15 -12.33 26.44 -4.65
C LEU A 15 -12.41 24.97 -4.16
N VAL A 16 -12.93 24.72 -2.95
CA VAL A 16 -12.97 23.36 -2.36
C VAL A 16 -14.20 22.56 -2.82
N GLY A 17 -15.21 23.22 -3.40
CA GLY A 17 -16.47 22.59 -3.81
C GLY A 17 -16.49 21.94 -5.20
N CYS A 18 -15.46 22.13 -6.04
CA CYS A 18 -15.47 21.69 -7.44
C CYS A 18 -14.98 20.24 -7.67
N ALA A 19 -15.03 19.37 -6.67
CA ALA A 19 -14.73 17.95 -6.89
C ALA A 19 -15.95 17.27 -7.55
N THR A 20 -15.76 16.74 -8.77
CA THR A 20 -16.73 15.81 -9.36
C THR A 20 -16.88 14.64 -8.39
N PRO A 21 -18.08 14.36 -7.86
CA PRO A 21 -18.28 13.15 -7.08
C PRO A 21 -17.92 11.96 -7.97
N PRO A 22 -17.18 10.96 -7.46
CA PRO A 22 -16.87 9.79 -8.26
C PRO A 22 -18.17 9.16 -8.76
N ALA A 23 -18.20 8.72 -10.02
CA ALA A 23 -19.37 8.07 -10.61
C ALA A 23 -19.67 6.75 -9.86
N LEU A 24 -20.49 6.84 -8.81
CA LEU A 24 -20.97 5.70 -8.02
C LEU A 24 -22.31 5.18 -8.55
N ASP A 25 -22.96 5.92 -9.45
CA ASP A 25 -24.32 5.67 -9.96
C ASP A 25 -24.48 4.37 -10.76
N GLY A 26 -23.41 3.59 -10.96
CA GLY A 26 -23.43 2.30 -11.65
C GLY A 26 -22.82 1.14 -10.87
N ARG A 27 -22.46 1.31 -9.59
CA ARG A 27 -21.80 0.23 -8.82
C ARG A 27 -22.74 -0.89 -8.38
N ILE A 28 -24.05 -0.65 -8.44
CA ILE A 28 -25.06 -1.64 -8.12
C ILE A 28 -25.56 -2.24 -9.44
N SER A 29 -25.28 -3.52 -9.67
CA SER A 29 -25.82 -4.21 -10.84
C SER A 29 -27.35 -4.24 -10.80
N ALA A 30 -28.02 -4.33 -11.95
CA ALA A 30 -29.48 -4.46 -11.99
C ALA A 30 -29.99 -5.63 -11.14
N ALA A 31 -29.23 -6.73 -11.10
CA ALA A 31 -29.52 -7.88 -10.23
C ALA A 31 -29.40 -7.53 -8.73
N ALA A 32 -28.38 -6.75 -8.32
CA ALA A 32 -28.22 -6.32 -6.95
C ALA A 32 -29.28 -5.29 -6.52
N ALA A 33 -29.73 -4.43 -7.43
CA ALA A 33 -30.80 -3.46 -7.17
C ALA A 33 -32.18 -4.13 -7.01
N ALA A 34 -32.42 -5.22 -7.75
CA ALA A 34 -33.64 -6.02 -7.65
C ALA A 34 -33.60 -7.09 -6.54
N ALA A 35 -32.46 -7.26 -5.87
CA ALA A 35 -32.32 -8.26 -4.83
C ALA A 35 -33.12 -7.87 -3.57
N PRO A 36 -33.70 -8.85 -2.84
CA PRO A 36 -34.30 -8.60 -1.54
C PRO A 36 -33.30 -7.95 -0.58
N TYR A 37 -33.82 -7.16 0.36
CA TYR A 37 -33.00 -6.60 1.42
C TYR A 37 -32.28 -7.73 2.18
N PRO A 38 -30.97 -7.58 2.49
CA PRO A 38 -30.22 -8.65 3.12
C PRO A 38 -30.74 -8.96 4.53
N THR A 39 -30.68 -10.22 4.90
CA THR A 39 -30.96 -10.64 6.28
C THR A 39 -29.89 -10.10 7.20
N LEU A 40 -30.27 -9.26 8.17
CA LEU A 40 -29.35 -8.73 9.17
C LEU A 40 -28.89 -9.86 10.10
N GLN A 41 -27.59 -10.12 10.12
CA GLN A 41 -27.00 -11.09 11.04
C GLN A 41 -26.85 -10.46 12.44
N PRO A 42 -27.16 -11.20 13.53
CA PRO A 42 -26.98 -10.69 14.88
C PRO A 42 -25.53 -10.30 15.17
N LEU A 43 -25.32 -9.13 15.78
CA LEU A 43 -23.97 -8.60 16.03
C LEU A 43 -23.24 -9.34 17.16
N ALA A 44 -23.96 -9.73 18.21
CA ALA A 44 -23.39 -10.39 19.40
C ALA A 44 -22.54 -11.65 19.08
N PRO A 45 -22.99 -12.63 18.26
CA PRO A 45 -22.17 -13.79 17.92
C PRO A 45 -20.94 -13.43 17.09
N LEU A 46 -21.01 -12.39 16.25
CA LEU A 46 -19.86 -11.91 15.47
C LEU A 46 -18.80 -11.31 16.39
N LEU A 47 -19.22 -10.51 17.38
CA LEU A 47 -18.33 -9.94 18.38
C LEU A 47 -17.71 -11.04 19.26
N ALA A 48 -18.49 -12.03 19.69
CA ALA A 48 -17.98 -13.15 20.47
C ALA A 48 -16.90 -13.94 19.70
N ARG A 49 -17.10 -14.14 18.38
CA ARG A 49 -16.10 -14.78 17.51
C ARG A 49 -14.86 -13.92 17.31
N ALA A 50 -15.02 -12.60 17.17
CA ALA A 50 -13.90 -11.67 17.01
C ALA A 50 -13.05 -11.54 18.29
N SER A 51 -13.69 -11.61 19.46
CA SER A 51 -13.03 -11.58 20.77
C SER A 51 -12.41 -12.93 21.17
N ALA A 52 -12.67 -14.00 20.40
CA ALA A 52 -12.05 -15.29 20.68
C ALA A 52 -10.53 -15.19 20.51
N PRO A 53 -9.72 -15.86 21.37
CA PRO A 53 -8.27 -15.83 21.23
C PRO A 53 -7.84 -16.31 19.83
N PRO A 54 -6.90 -15.60 19.18
CA PRO A 54 -6.41 -16.01 17.88
C PRO A 54 -5.80 -17.41 17.98
N ARG A 55 -6.23 -18.34 17.12
CA ARG A 55 -5.67 -19.69 17.06
C ARG A 55 -4.56 -19.75 16.02
N ILE A 56 -3.34 -20.00 16.49
CA ILE A 56 -2.25 -20.45 15.61
C ILE A 56 -2.59 -21.89 15.20
N THR A 57 -2.78 -22.12 13.90
CA THR A 57 -2.95 -23.47 13.35
C THR A 57 -1.61 -23.98 12.80
N PRO A 58 -1.42 -25.30 12.65
CA PRO A 58 -0.25 -25.84 11.95
C PRO A 58 -0.02 -25.21 10.56
N GLN A 59 -1.10 -24.90 9.85
CA GLN A 59 -1.10 -24.21 8.56
C GLN A 59 -0.58 -22.76 8.67
N THR A 60 -1.00 -22.02 9.71
CA THR A 60 -0.49 -20.67 10.01
C THR A 60 1.01 -20.72 10.29
N THR A 61 1.47 -21.70 11.07
CA THR A 61 2.89 -21.88 11.38
C THR A 61 3.70 -22.20 10.13
N GLY A 62 3.26 -23.16 9.31
CA GLY A 62 3.96 -23.57 8.10
C GLY A 62 4.08 -22.43 7.08
N SER A 63 3.00 -21.68 6.84
CA SER A 63 3.02 -20.52 5.94
C SER A 63 3.96 -19.42 6.43
N THR A 64 3.94 -19.11 7.73
CA THR A 64 4.82 -18.10 8.34
C THR A 64 6.29 -18.52 8.27
N GLN A 65 6.59 -19.78 8.57
CA GLN A 65 7.96 -20.33 8.50
C GLN A 65 8.49 -20.34 7.06
N GLY A 66 7.65 -20.74 6.09
CA GLY A 66 8.00 -20.71 4.67
C GLY A 66 8.32 -19.31 4.18
N ALA A 67 7.48 -18.32 4.51
CA ALA A 67 7.73 -16.92 4.19
C ALA A 67 9.05 -16.42 4.81
N ALA A 68 9.27 -16.72 6.09
CA ALA A 68 10.49 -16.33 6.79
C ALA A 68 11.74 -16.98 6.17
N ALA A 69 11.67 -18.24 5.74
CA ALA A 69 12.76 -18.91 5.03
C ALA A 69 13.07 -18.25 3.68
N GLY A 70 12.03 -17.94 2.88
CA GLY A 70 12.17 -17.24 1.61
C GLY A 70 12.81 -15.85 1.76
N LEU A 71 12.39 -15.09 2.78
CA LEU A 71 12.98 -13.78 3.09
C LEU A 71 14.47 -13.89 3.47
N ARG A 72 14.83 -14.87 4.32
CA ARG A 72 16.24 -15.11 4.70
C ARG A 72 17.10 -15.50 3.50
N ALA A 73 16.58 -16.33 2.59
CA ALA A 73 17.28 -16.72 1.37
C ALA A 73 17.53 -15.52 0.45
N ARG A 74 16.53 -14.66 0.25
CA ARG A 74 16.68 -13.41 -0.52
C ARG A 74 17.69 -12.47 0.12
N ALA A 75 17.63 -12.30 1.44
CA ALA A 75 18.59 -11.49 2.17
C ALA A 75 20.02 -12.03 2.02
N ALA A 76 20.22 -13.36 2.05
CA ALA A 76 21.51 -13.97 1.81
C ALA A 76 22.04 -13.66 0.40
N ALA A 77 21.19 -13.74 -0.62
CA ALA A 77 21.57 -13.38 -1.99
C ALA A 77 21.95 -11.90 -2.14
N LEU A 78 21.25 -11.00 -1.43
CA LEU A 78 21.50 -9.56 -1.48
C LEU A 78 22.74 -9.09 -0.69
N ARG A 79 23.30 -9.92 0.18
CA ARG A 79 24.50 -9.55 0.97
C ARG A 79 25.79 -9.53 0.15
N GLY A 80 25.79 -10.13 -1.04
CA GLY A 80 26.94 -10.12 -1.95
C GLY A 80 27.12 -8.76 -2.65
N PRO A 81 28.34 -8.42 -3.09
CA PRO A 81 28.56 -7.24 -3.91
C PRO A 81 27.83 -7.38 -5.25
N VAL A 82 27.02 -6.38 -5.63
CA VAL A 82 26.24 -6.35 -6.89
C VAL A 82 27.14 -6.43 -8.12
N VAL A 83 28.36 -5.89 -8.02
CA VAL A 83 29.39 -5.97 -9.05
C VAL A 83 30.56 -6.78 -8.48
N ASP A 84 31.02 -7.79 -9.21
CA ASP A 84 32.17 -8.59 -8.83
C ASP A 84 33.47 -7.75 -8.79
N GLY A 85 34.49 -8.25 -8.10
CA GLY A 85 35.73 -7.49 -7.88
C GLY A 85 36.48 -7.15 -9.18
N ALA A 86 36.49 -8.05 -10.16
CA ALA A 86 37.17 -7.84 -11.42
C ALA A 86 36.45 -6.78 -12.27
N THR A 87 35.12 -6.85 -12.34
CA THR A 87 34.30 -5.85 -13.02
C THR A 87 34.42 -4.48 -12.35
N ARG A 88 34.39 -4.40 -11.01
CA ARG A 88 34.59 -3.15 -10.27
C ARG A 88 35.97 -2.53 -10.56
N THR A 89 37.01 -3.36 -10.63
CA THR A 89 38.36 -2.92 -10.98
C THR A 89 38.39 -2.32 -12.38
N ARG A 90 37.76 -2.99 -13.36
CA ARG A 90 37.65 -2.49 -14.74
C ARG A 90 36.91 -1.14 -14.81
N MET A 91 35.80 -1.01 -14.08
CA MET A 91 35.04 0.25 -14.01
C MET A 91 35.91 1.39 -13.47
N ASN A 92 36.62 1.16 -12.35
CA ASN A 92 37.50 2.17 -11.74
C ASN A 92 38.63 2.60 -12.69
N GLN A 93 39.21 1.66 -13.44
CA GLN A 93 40.24 1.97 -14.44
C GLN A 93 39.68 2.82 -15.60
N GLY A 94 38.46 2.54 -16.04
CA GLY A 94 37.77 3.35 -17.05
C GLY A 94 37.55 4.79 -16.59
N VAL A 95 37.06 4.98 -15.36
CA VAL A 95 36.86 6.30 -14.74
C VAL A 95 38.19 7.05 -14.61
N ALA A 96 39.25 6.39 -14.11
CA ALA A 96 40.56 7.01 -13.95
C ALA A 96 41.16 7.49 -15.28
N ARG A 97 40.98 6.72 -16.37
CA ARG A 97 41.43 7.12 -17.71
C ARG A 97 40.63 8.27 -18.30
N ALA A 98 39.31 8.32 -18.04
CA ALA A 98 38.46 9.42 -18.49
C ALA A 98 38.82 10.73 -17.78
N ALA A 99 39.18 10.69 -16.49
CA ALA A 99 39.54 11.87 -15.70
C ALA A 99 40.89 12.51 -16.10
N LEU A 100 41.73 11.81 -16.88
CA LEU A 100 43.01 12.31 -17.39
C LEU A 100 42.89 12.97 -18.78
N ARG A 101 41.69 13.02 -19.35
CA ARG A 101 41.37 13.71 -20.61
C ARG A 101 40.63 15.00 -20.33
#